data_AF-A0A085BG22-F1
#
_entry.id   AF-A0A085BG22-F1
#
_cell.length_a   1.000
_cell.length_b   1.000
_cell.length_c   1.000
_cell.angle_alpha   90.00
_cell.angle_beta   90.00
_cell.angle_gamma   90.00
#
_symmetry.space_group_name_H-M   'P 1'
#
loop_
_entity.id
_entity.type
_entity.pdbx_description
1 polymer ?
#
loop_
_entity_poly.entity_id
_entity_poly.type
_entity_poly.pdbx_seq_one_letter_code
_entity_poly.pdbx_strand_id
1 'polypeptide(L)'
;MKKLIGSTLLFIPILYFAQDNVSKVKLSFFEGIAVAGYVDHGAFVNFTGPSVSFVQNQTKVMFGMLPSIRIKEDNSNSTKNSIITPNLGMGITIAYKKLALQVPLYYNAKTSIDDGKWKVGIGVGYRFK
;
A
#
# COMPACT_ATOMS: atom_id res chain seq x y z
N MET A 1 -28.26 -40.73 30.30
CA MET A 1 -27.39 -40.12 29.26
C MET A 1 -28.15 -39.43 28.11
N LYS A 2 -29.48 -39.21 28.17
CA LYS A 2 -30.24 -38.56 27.07
C LYS A 2 -30.50 -37.06 27.25
N LYS A 3 -30.29 -36.50 28.45
CA LYS A 3 -30.56 -35.08 28.75
C LYS A 3 -29.38 -34.14 28.52
N LEU A 4 -28.16 -34.67 28.29
CA LEU A 4 -26.96 -33.85 28.06
C LEU A 4 -26.67 -33.54 26.58
N ILE A 5 -27.39 -34.18 25.66
CA ILE A 5 -27.14 -34.06 24.21
C ILE A 5 -27.95 -32.90 23.61
N GLY A 6 -29.08 -32.52 24.23
CA GLY A 6 -29.95 -31.45 23.73
C GLY A 6 -29.37 -30.04 23.88
N SER A 7 -28.57 -29.79 24.93
CA SER A 7 -28.03 -28.44 25.20
C SER A 7 -26.81 -28.11 24.33
N THR A 8 -26.05 -29.09 23.86
CA THR A 8 -24.86 -28.85 23.02
C THR A 8 -25.21 -28.49 21.58
N LEU A 9 -26.40 -28.88 21.11
CA LEU A 9 -26.91 -28.54 19.77
C LEU A 9 -27.48 -27.11 19.67
N LEU A 10 -27.85 -26.49 20.80
CA LEU A 10 -28.44 -25.14 20.84
C LEU A 10 -27.42 -24.00 20.76
N PHE A 11 -26.12 -24.30 20.88
CA PHE A 11 -25.03 -23.30 20.75
C PHE A 11 -24.35 -23.28 19.38
N ILE A 12 -24.75 -24.16 18.46
CA ILE A 12 -24.23 -24.20 17.08
C ILE A 12 -24.68 -23.00 16.20
N PRO A 13 -25.82 -22.31 16.41
CA PRO A 13 -26.18 -21.19 15.54
C PRO A 13 -25.41 -19.88 15.82
N ILE A 14 -24.53 -19.82 16.85
CA ILE A 14 -23.74 -18.61 17.13
C ILE A 14 -22.46 -18.55 16.26
N LEU A 15 -22.09 -19.65 15.60
CA LEU A 15 -21.00 -19.70 14.61
C LEU A 15 -21.47 -19.41 13.17
N TYR A 16 -22.76 -19.08 12.97
CA TYR A 16 -23.37 -18.84 11.66
C TYR A 16 -23.15 -17.43 11.08
N PHE A 17 -22.17 -16.66 11.56
CA PHE A 17 -21.69 -15.46 10.85
C PHE A 17 -20.71 -15.80 9.69
N ALA A 18 -20.59 -17.08 9.32
CA ALA A 18 -19.48 -17.55 8.50
C ALA A 18 -19.63 -17.42 6.98
N GLN A 19 -20.80 -17.09 6.41
CA GLN A 19 -20.94 -17.03 4.95
C GLN A 19 -21.93 -15.96 4.49
N ASP A 20 -21.46 -14.70 4.47
CA ASP A 20 -21.96 -13.72 3.51
C ASP A 20 -20.80 -13.19 2.64
N ASN A 21 -20.61 -13.94 1.56
CA ASN A 21 -20.26 -13.59 0.19
C ASN A 21 -19.30 -12.42 -0.11
N VAL A 22 -18.34 -12.76 -0.98
CA VAL A 22 -17.30 -11.95 -1.64
C VAL A 22 -16.02 -11.80 -0.82
N SER A 23 -14.95 -12.44 -1.29
CA SER A 23 -13.59 -12.26 -0.76
C SER A 23 -13.27 -10.77 -0.61
N LYS A 24 -13.15 -10.31 0.62
CA LYS A 24 -12.78 -8.92 0.94
C LYS A 24 -11.31 -8.63 0.61
N VAL A 25 -10.51 -9.69 0.43
CA VAL A 25 -9.12 -9.63 0.01
C VAL A 25 -9.03 -9.82 -1.51
N LYS A 26 -8.34 -8.89 -2.18
CA LYS A 26 -8.16 -8.89 -3.63
C LYS A 26 -6.69 -8.76 -3.99
N LEU A 27 -6.25 -9.54 -4.97
CA LEU A 27 -5.00 -9.34 -5.67
C LEU A 27 -5.27 -8.50 -6.92
N SER A 28 -4.48 -7.45 -7.12
CA SER A 28 -4.60 -6.57 -8.28
C SER A 28 -3.22 -6.24 -8.82
N PHE A 29 -3.06 -6.26 -10.15
CA PHE A 29 -1.85 -5.76 -10.82
C PHE A 29 -1.77 -4.23 -10.80
N PHE A 30 -2.91 -3.56 -10.87
CA PHE A 30 -3.03 -2.11 -10.85
C PHE A 30 -4.32 -1.71 -10.16
N GLU A 31 -4.24 -0.77 -9.21
CA GLU A 31 -5.40 -0.36 -8.40
C GLU A 31 -6.02 0.98 -8.83
N GLY A 32 -5.45 1.68 -9.81
CA GLY A 32 -6.01 2.94 -10.31
C GLY A 32 -5.93 4.10 -9.33
N ILE A 33 -4.87 4.16 -8.52
CA ILE A 33 -4.58 5.28 -7.61
C ILE A 33 -3.24 5.89 -8.01
N ALA A 34 -3.23 7.21 -8.15
CA ALA A 34 -2.00 7.99 -8.25
C ALA A 34 -1.81 8.79 -6.95
N VAL A 35 -0.60 8.81 -6.43
CA VAL A 35 -0.25 9.47 -5.18
C VAL A 35 0.96 10.36 -5.42
N ALA A 36 0.88 11.62 -5.01
CA ALA A 36 2.04 12.50 -4.97
C ALA A 36 2.46 12.74 -3.51
N GLY A 37 3.75 12.92 -3.27
CA GLY A 37 4.21 13.11 -1.91
C GLY A 37 5.68 13.46 -1.81
N TYR A 38 6.20 13.33 -0.60
CA TYR A 38 7.57 13.70 -0.26
C TYR A 38 8.29 12.55 0.43
N VAL A 39 9.54 12.33 0.04
CA VAL A 39 10.44 11.36 0.66
C VAL A 39 11.87 11.77 0.43
N ASP A 40 12.69 11.71 1.48
CA ASP A 40 14.14 11.85 1.39
C ASP A 40 14.60 13.09 0.59
N HIS A 41 14.08 14.26 0.97
CA HIS A 41 14.41 15.54 0.34
C HIS A 41 14.01 15.68 -1.13
N GLY A 42 13.05 14.88 -1.59
CA GLY A 42 12.51 14.95 -2.94
C GLY A 42 11.01 14.64 -2.98
N ALA A 43 10.39 14.99 -4.09
CA ALA A 43 9.02 14.61 -4.38
C ALA A 43 8.95 13.24 -5.05
N PHE A 44 7.77 12.62 -5.01
CA PHE A 44 7.48 11.42 -5.77
C PHE A 44 6.09 11.47 -6.36
N VAL A 45 5.88 10.70 -7.43
CA VAL A 45 4.57 10.32 -7.95
C VAL A 45 4.53 8.79 -8.03
N ASN A 46 3.62 8.18 -7.28
CA ASN A 46 3.41 6.74 -7.23
C ASN A 46 2.13 6.33 -7.92
N PHE A 47 2.20 5.16 -8.51
CA PHE A 47 1.07 4.41 -9.00
C PHE A 47 0.95 3.14 -8.17
N THR A 48 -0.26 2.75 -7.79
CA THR A 48 -0.49 1.59 -6.92
C THR A 48 -0.65 0.30 -7.72
N GLY A 49 0.19 -0.70 -7.42
CA GLY A 49 0.08 -2.06 -7.94
C GLY A 49 1.42 -2.61 -8.44
N PRO A 50 1.65 -3.94 -8.40
CA PRO A 50 0.76 -4.97 -7.86
C PRO A 50 0.60 -4.92 -6.33
N SER A 51 -0.56 -5.32 -5.81
CA SER A 51 -0.88 -5.25 -4.38
C SER A 51 -1.87 -6.29 -3.90
N VAL A 52 -1.83 -6.55 -2.60
CA VAL A 52 -2.91 -7.18 -1.84
C VAL A 52 -3.75 -6.06 -1.24
N SER A 53 -5.06 -6.07 -1.49
CA SER A 53 -5.97 -5.07 -0.93
C SER A 53 -7.15 -5.69 -0.20
N PHE A 54 -7.60 -4.98 0.84
CA PHE A 54 -8.78 -5.27 1.61
C PHE A 54 -9.78 -4.13 1.42
N VAL A 55 -11.02 -4.46 1.05
CA VAL A 55 -12.09 -3.47 0.86
C VAL A 55 -13.20 -3.70 1.89
N GLN A 56 -13.52 -2.64 2.63
CA GLN A 56 -14.67 -2.60 3.53
C GLN A 56 -15.41 -1.27 3.32
N ASN A 57 -16.68 -1.37 2.91
CA ASN A 57 -17.52 -0.23 2.55
C ASN A 57 -16.83 0.66 1.49
N GLN A 58 -16.57 1.93 1.82
CA GLN A 58 -15.92 2.90 0.93
C GLN A 58 -14.42 3.04 1.22
N THR A 59 -13.89 2.23 2.14
CA THR A 59 -12.49 2.21 2.55
C THR A 59 -11.78 1.03 1.91
N LYS A 60 -10.62 1.30 1.33
CA LYS A 60 -9.72 0.31 0.76
C LYS A 60 -8.35 0.47 1.41
N VAL A 61 -7.86 -0.60 2.02
CA VAL A 61 -6.50 -0.68 2.54
C VAL A 61 -5.71 -1.58 1.60
N MET A 62 -4.52 -1.17 1.20
CA MET A 62 -3.68 -1.97 0.33
C MET A 62 -2.23 -1.93 0.78
N PHE A 63 -1.57 -3.06 0.57
CA PHE A 63 -0.14 -3.22 0.73
C PHE A 63 0.42 -3.78 -0.56
N GLY A 64 1.45 -3.14 -1.10
CA GLY A 64 2.02 -3.58 -2.36
C GLY A 64 3.10 -2.68 -2.89
N MET A 65 3.43 -2.93 -4.15
CA MET A 65 4.46 -2.23 -4.88
C MET A 65 3.95 -0.89 -5.39
N LEU A 66 4.87 0.07 -5.46
CA LEU A 66 4.63 1.45 -5.82
C LEU A 66 5.58 1.84 -6.97
N PRO A 67 5.26 1.46 -8.23
CA PRO A 67 5.89 2.04 -9.40
C PRO A 67 5.87 3.56 -9.29
N SER A 68 7.03 4.19 -9.41
CA SER A 68 7.18 5.58 -9.04
C SER A 68 8.12 6.36 -9.94
N ILE A 69 7.85 7.67 -10.00
CA ILE A 69 8.77 8.67 -10.51
C ILE A 69 9.25 9.48 -9.30
N ARG A 70 10.56 9.47 -9.06
CA ARG A 70 11.22 10.29 -8.04
C ARG A 70 11.72 11.57 -8.68
N ILE A 71 11.43 12.69 -8.02
CA ILE A 71 11.88 14.03 -8.40
C ILE A 71 12.79 14.51 -7.28
N LYS A 72 14.09 14.40 -7.48
CA LYS A 72 15.10 14.73 -6.48
C LYS A 72 16.36 15.21 -7.16
N GLU A 73 16.89 16.33 -6.71
CA GLU A 73 18.17 16.83 -7.18
C GLU A 73 19.33 15.95 -6.68
N ASP A 74 20.27 15.65 -7.58
CA ASP A 74 21.51 14.98 -7.23
C ASP A 74 22.58 16.00 -6.85
N ASN A 75 22.92 15.99 -5.55
CA ASN A 75 23.93 16.86 -4.95
C ASN A 75 25.35 16.27 -5.00
N SER A 76 25.58 15.24 -5.83
CA SER A 76 26.91 14.64 -6.00
C SER A 76 27.89 15.62 -6.66
N ASN A 77 29.12 15.68 -6.14
CA ASN A 77 30.18 16.56 -6.65
C ASN A 77 30.80 16.10 -7.98
N SER A 78 30.42 14.92 -8.47
CA SER A 78 30.96 14.30 -9.69
C SER A 78 29.84 14.11 -10.72
N THR A 79 29.60 12.88 -11.16
CA THR A 79 28.49 12.53 -12.04
C THR A 79 27.15 12.72 -11.31
N LYS A 80 26.24 13.49 -11.93
CA LYS A 80 24.91 13.75 -11.42
C LYS A 80 23.89 12.87 -12.14
N ASN A 81 22.99 12.25 -11.36
CA ASN A 81 21.80 11.61 -11.89
C ASN A 81 20.79 12.64 -12.41
N SER A 82 19.89 12.17 -13.27
CA SER A 82 18.72 12.96 -13.69
C SER A 82 17.88 13.37 -12.47
N ILE A 83 17.32 14.58 -12.51
CA ILE A 83 16.38 15.07 -11.48
C ILE A 83 15.13 14.18 -11.42
N ILE A 84 14.74 13.61 -12.56
CA ILE A 84 13.58 12.73 -12.69
C ILE A 84 14.08 11.31 -12.95
N THR A 85 13.76 10.39 -12.04
CA THR A 85 14.20 9.00 -12.12
C THR A 85 13.05 8.03 -11.87
N PRO A 86 12.99 6.89 -12.60
CA PRO A 86 12.11 5.80 -12.23
C PRO A 86 12.61 5.16 -10.93
N ASN A 87 11.67 4.76 -10.08
CA ASN A 87 11.98 4.04 -8.84
C ASN A 87 10.83 3.09 -8.51
N LEU A 88 11.09 2.11 -7.65
CA LEU A 88 10.12 1.14 -7.19
C LEU A 88 10.11 1.14 -5.66
N GLY A 89 9.00 1.60 -5.10
CA GLY A 89 8.74 1.50 -3.67
C GLY A 89 7.85 0.33 -3.33
N MET A 90 7.60 0.17 -2.03
CA MET A 90 6.51 -0.61 -1.49
C MET A 90 5.85 0.18 -0.37
N GLY A 91 4.62 -0.13 0.01
CA GLY A 91 4.03 0.57 1.15
C GLY A 91 2.56 0.28 1.36
N ILE A 92 2.02 1.00 2.34
CA ILE A 92 0.61 0.93 2.70
C ILE A 92 -0.09 2.13 2.09
N THR A 93 -1.22 1.89 1.42
CA THR A 93 -2.12 2.95 0.96
C THR A 93 -3.51 2.71 1.55
N ILE A 94 -4.10 3.76 2.10
CA ILE A 94 -5.47 3.76 2.58
C ILE A 94 -6.24 4.73 1.70
N ALA A 95 -7.28 4.25 1.02
CA ALA A 95 -8.16 5.06 0.20
C ALA A 95 -9.57 5.08 0.76
N TYR A 96 -10.14 6.28 0.94
CA TYR A 96 -11.53 6.49 1.29
C TYR A 96 -12.21 7.28 0.17
N LYS A 97 -13.25 6.69 -0.44
CA LYS A 97 -13.87 7.22 -1.67
C LYS A 97 -12.79 7.45 -2.74
N LYS A 98 -12.55 8.73 -3.09
CA LYS A 98 -11.58 9.15 -4.09
C LYS A 98 -10.25 9.63 -3.50
N LEU A 99 -10.16 9.83 -2.18
CA LEU A 99 -8.94 10.30 -1.52
C LEU A 99 -8.08 9.12 -1.09
N ALA A 100 -6.77 9.20 -1.28
CA ALA A 100 -5.81 8.22 -0.80
C ALA A 100 -4.74 8.87 0.06
N LEU A 101 -4.35 8.18 1.12
CA LEU A 101 -3.18 8.47 1.94
C LEU A 101 -2.21 7.31 1.79
N GLN A 102 -0.92 7.59 1.64
CA GLN A 102 0.10 6.58 1.42
C GLN A 102 1.32 6.81 2.30
N VAL A 103 1.83 5.71 2.86
CA VAL A 103 3.12 5.65 3.53
C VAL A 103 4.03 4.75 2.68
N PRO A 104 4.77 5.32 1.73
CA PRO A 104 5.72 4.57 0.92
C PRO A 104 7.04 4.34 1.65
N LEU A 105 7.69 3.24 1.32
CA LEU A 105 9.01 2.82 1.73
C LEU A 105 9.85 2.60 0.47
N TYR A 106 10.97 3.30 0.38
CA TYR A 106 11.93 3.11 -0.72
C TYR A 106 13.27 2.71 -0.17
N TYR A 107 13.92 1.76 -0.83
CA TYR A 107 15.32 1.49 -0.58
C TYR A 107 16.17 2.40 -1.47
N ASN A 108 16.94 3.28 -0.86
CA ASN A 108 18.00 3.98 -1.58
C ASN A 108 19.24 3.06 -1.54
N ALA A 109 19.73 2.68 -2.72
CA ALA A 109 20.94 1.87 -2.82
C ALA A 109 22.18 2.61 -2.30
N LYS A 110 23.16 1.83 -1.85
CA LYS A 110 24.47 2.34 -1.43
C LYS A 110 25.16 3.05 -2.60
N THR A 111 25.81 4.17 -2.30
CA THR A 111 26.67 4.91 -3.23
C THR A 111 28.12 4.87 -2.75
N SER A 112 29.03 5.54 -3.46
CA SER A 112 30.43 5.70 -3.03
C SER A 112 30.60 6.55 -1.78
N ILE A 113 29.58 7.35 -1.40
CA ILE A 113 29.65 8.33 -0.32
C ILE A 113 28.59 8.13 0.77
N ASP A 114 27.63 7.22 0.57
CA ASP A 114 26.46 7.09 1.44
C ASP A 114 25.96 5.63 1.49
N ASP A 115 25.65 5.13 2.69
CA ASP A 115 25.16 3.75 2.86
C ASP A 115 23.70 3.58 2.40
N GLY A 116 23.39 2.34 2.00
CA GLY A 116 22.04 1.96 1.58
C GLY A 116 21.06 2.01 2.76
N LYS A 117 19.92 2.68 2.56
CA LYS A 117 18.97 2.97 3.63
C LYS A 117 17.53 3.02 3.13
N TRP A 118 16.63 2.47 3.95
CA TRP A 118 15.20 2.61 3.74
C TRP A 118 14.75 4.02 4.10
N LYS A 119 13.88 4.59 3.26
CA LYS A 119 13.32 5.92 3.43
C LYS A 119 11.80 5.82 3.45
N VAL A 120 11.25 6.31 4.55
CA VAL A 120 9.80 6.43 4.74
C VAL A 120 9.35 7.78 4.20
N GLY A 121 8.33 7.77 3.36
CA GLY A 121 7.68 8.97 2.85
C GLY A 121 6.25 9.11 3.34
N ILE A 122 5.60 10.16 2.85
CA ILE A 122 4.16 10.36 2.99
C ILE A 122 3.61 10.97 1.71
N GLY A 123 2.40 10.58 1.32
CA GLY A 123 1.76 11.11 0.12
C GLY A 123 0.25 11.13 0.21
N VAL A 124 -0.34 12.01 -0.58
CA VAL A 124 -1.78 12.13 -0.78
C VAL A 124 -2.08 11.88 -2.25
N GLY A 125 -3.16 11.18 -2.51
CA GLY A 125 -3.49 10.74 -3.85
C GLY A 125 -4.97 10.74 -4.15
N TYR A 126 -5.24 10.40 -5.39
CA TYR A 126 -6.58 10.31 -5.93
C TYR A 126 -6.81 8.92 -6.53
N ARG A 127 -7.97 8.35 -6.20
CA ARG A 127 -8.46 7.09 -6.71
C ARG A 127 -9.44 7.36 -7.85
N PHE A 128 -9.06 6.95 -9.05
CA PHE A 128 -9.82 7.20 -10.28
C PHE A 128 -11.02 6.25 -10.45
N LYS A 129 -11.01 5.12 -9.74
CA LYS A 129 -12.04 4.06 -9.82
C LYS A 129 -12.67 3.75 -8.48
#